data_AF-A0A2V9JGS7-F1
#
_entry.id   AF-A0A2V9JGS7-F1
#
_cell.length_a   1.000
_cell.length_b   1.000
_cell.length_c   1.000
_cell.angle_alpha   90.00
_cell.angle_beta   90.00
_cell.angle_gamma   90.00
#
_symmetry.space_group_name_H-M   'P 1'
#
loop_
_entity.id
_entity.type
_entity.pdbx_description
1 polymer ?
#
loop_
_entity_poly.entity_id
_entity_poly.type
_entity_poly.pdbx_seq_one_letter_code
_entity_poly.pdbx_strand_id
1 'polypeptide(L)'
;MTSGALWNTLVLAAKADLLWSLGWRYLPEMMPLFDRLSAAIGTEEEDDAMVRVYGRMPSRNFSSDLLARATDQAAVIELSGVLWNDWGKSERIVDSLRRIGRAPVFSLKHLSDRQTSGTGEENLLKAEC
;
A
#
# COMPACT_ATOMS: atom_id res chain seq x y z
N MET A 1 13.40 -12.62 0.21
CA MET A 1 13.47 -11.34 0.96
C MET A 1 14.85 -11.28 1.58
N THR A 2 15.59 -10.19 1.39
CA THR A 2 16.83 -9.95 2.12
C THR A 2 16.52 -9.94 3.62
N SER A 3 17.40 -10.52 4.43
CA SER A 3 17.24 -10.62 5.88
C SER A 3 16.92 -9.24 6.47
N GLY A 4 15.78 -9.11 7.16
CA GLY A 4 15.36 -7.88 7.86
C GLY A 4 14.36 -6.94 7.15
N ALA A 5 13.90 -7.23 5.94
CA ALA A 5 12.87 -6.42 5.29
C ALA A 5 11.44 -6.72 5.79
N LEU A 6 10.62 -5.67 5.95
CA LEU A 6 9.19 -5.76 6.35
C LEU A 6 8.24 -5.46 5.17
N TRP A 7 7.03 -5.98 5.24
CA TRP A 7 5.94 -5.61 4.32
C TRP A 7 5.31 -4.27 4.74
N ASN A 8 5.18 -3.34 3.81
CA ASN A 8 4.47 -2.08 4.04
C ASN A 8 2.95 -2.34 4.02
N THR A 9 2.28 -2.13 5.15
CA THR A 9 0.83 -2.27 5.29
C THR A 9 0.04 -1.03 4.85
N LEU A 10 0.74 0.07 4.54
CA LEU A 10 0.18 1.41 4.30
C LEU A 10 -0.63 2.00 5.47
N VAL A 11 -0.50 1.44 6.67
CA VAL A 11 -0.95 2.06 7.91
C VAL A 11 0.15 2.98 8.40
N LEU A 12 -0.15 4.27 8.56
CA LEU A 12 0.81 5.27 9.04
C LEU A 12 0.17 6.24 10.03
N ALA A 13 1.00 6.76 10.93
CA ALA A 13 0.66 7.89 11.78
C ALA A 13 1.73 8.96 11.57
N ALA A 14 1.30 10.15 11.18
CA ALA A 14 2.18 11.29 10.94
C ALA A 14 1.44 12.58 11.27
N LYS A 15 2.22 13.64 11.58
CA LYS A 15 1.63 14.97 11.66
C LYS A 15 1.31 15.47 10.25
N ALA A 16 0.18 16.16 10.11
CA ALA A 16 -0.26 16.67 8.81
C ALA A 16 0.71 17.70 8.23
N ASP A 17 1.28 18.58 9.06
CA ASP A 17 2.28 19.58 8.68
C ASP A 17 3.57 18.94 8.15
N LEU A 18 4.02 17.84 8.77
CA LEU A 18 5.15 17.05 8.28
C LEU A 18 4.84 16.51 6.88
N LEU A 19 3.71 15.83 6.67
CA LEU A 19 3.33 15.30 5.35
C LEU A 19 3.24 16.41 4.31
N TRP A 20 2.70 17.58 4.68
CA TRP A 20 2.62 18.75 3.81
C TRP A 20 4.01 19.25 3.40
N SER A 21 4.94 19.37 4.36
CA SER A 21 6.32 19.78 4.10
C SER A 21 7.08 18.79 3.21
N LEU A 22 6.84 17.48 3.39
CA LEU A 22 7.41 16.44 2.54
C LEU A 22 6.83 16.50 1.13
N GLY A 23 5.54 16.81 1.00
CA GLY A 23 4.90 17.07 -0.28
C GLY A 23 5.61 18.18 -1.05
N TRP A 24 5.91 19.31 -0.40
CA TRP A 24 6.68 20.40 -1.04
C TRP A 24 8.09 19.99 -1.44
N ARG A 25 8.72 19.13 -0.65
CA ARG A 25 10.10 18.68 -0.90
C ARG A 25 10.19 17.68 -2.05
N TYR A 26 9.26 16.74 -2.14
CA TYR A 26 9.37 15.58 -3.04
C TYR A 26 8.33 15.56 -4.17
N LEU A 27 7.21 16.24 -4.00
CA LEU A 27 6.11 16.36 -4.98
C LEU A 27 5.75 17.84 -5.26
N PRO A 28 6.74 18.73 -5.49
CA PRO A 28 6.50 20.18 -5.58
C PRO A 28 5.51 20.58 -6.68
N GLU A 29 5.36 19.77 -7.72
CA GLU A 29 4.42 20.01 -8.81
C GLU A 29 2.95 19.79 -8.41
N MET A 30 2.68 19.00 -7.37
CA MET A 30 1.34 18.73 -6.87
C MET A 30 0.89 19.77 -5.83
N MET A 31 1.82 20.28 -5.01
CA MET A 31 1.46 21.12 -3.86
C MET A 31 0.70 22.41 -4.20
N PRO A 32 1.06 23.19 -5.24
CA PRO A 32 0.28 24.36 -5.62
C PRO A 32 -1.15 24.02 -6.05
N LEU A 33 -1.40 22.79 -6.52
CA LEU A 33 -2.74 22.32 -6.85
C LEU A 33 -3.53 21.98 -5.59
N PHE A 34 -2.88 21.36 -4.60
CA PHE A 34 -3.50 21.13 -3.29
C PHE A 34 -3.78 22.42 -2.53
N ASP A 35 -2.92 23.45 -2.60
CA ASP A 35 -3.21 24.78 -2.04
C ASP A 35 -4.50 25.38 -2.62
N ARG A 36 -4.64 25.32 -3.95
CA ARG A 36 -5.85 25.81 -4.65
C ARG A 36 -7.10 25.03 -4.23
N LEU A 37 -6.99 23.71 -4.12
CA LEU A 37 -8.09 22.88 -3.63
C LEU A 37 -8.44 23.26 -2.19
N SER A 38 -7.43 23.41 -1.31
CA SER A 38 -7.63 23.77 0.09
C SER A 38 -8.37 25.10 0.26
N ALA A 39 -8.15 26.07 -0.62
CA ALA A 39 -8.84 27.35 -0.59
C ALA A 39 -10.34 27.26 -0.96
N ALA A 40 -10.75 26.20 -1.66
CA ALA A 40 -12.13 25.97 -2.10
C ALA A 40 -12.91 25.02 -1.17
N ILE A 41 -12.26 24.36 -0.21
CA ILE A 41 -12.94 23.46 0.72
C ILE A 41 -13.97 24.23 1.56
N GLY A 42 -15.20 23.75 1.58
CA GLY A 42 -16.33 24.35 2.27
C GLY A 42 -16.99 25.52 1.53
N THR A 43 -16.55 25.84 0.30
CA THR A 43 -17.19 26.85 -0.55
C THR A 43 -18.10 26.21 -1.59
N GLU A 44 -18.90 27.01 -2.28
CA GLU A 44 -19.73 26.54 -3.40
C GLU A 44 -18.89 26.06 -4.60
N GLU A 45 -17.59 26.40 -4.65
CA GLU A 45 -16.69 26.00 -5.74
C GLU A 45 -15.94 24.69 -5.46
N GLU A 46 -16.14 24.01 -4.32
CA GLU A 46 -15.34 22.85 -3.90
C GLU A 46 -15.31 21.74 -4.96
N ASP A 47 -16.47 21.27 -5.43
CA ASP A 47 -16.60 20.20 -6.41
C ASP A 47 -15.90 20.55 -7.73
N ASP A 48 -16.12 21.79 -8.15
CA ASP A 48 -15.62 22.37 -9.38
C ASP A 48 -14.08 22.51 -9.33
N ALA A 49 -13.55 22.95 -8.19
CA ALA A 49 -12.12 23.03 -7.92
C ALA A 49 -11.50 21.64 -7.87
N MET A 50 -12.16 20.67 -7.24
CA MET A 50 -11.71 19.28 -7.15
C MET A 50 -11.55 18.66 -8.54
N VAL A 51 -12.57 18.76 -9.41
CA VAL A 51 -12.51 18.24 -10.78
C VAL A 51 -11.36 18.88 -11.57
N ARG A 52 -11.21 20.20 -11.50
CA ARG A 52 -10.14 20.92 -12.20
C ARG A 52 -8.74 20.56 -11.69
N VAL A 53 -8.59 20.42 -10.37
CA VAL A 53 -7.31 20.10 -9.73
C VAL A 53 -6.91 18.67 -10.05
N TYR A 54 -7.76 17.69 -9.76
CA TYR A 54 -7.44 16.28 -10.01
C TYR A 54 -7.32 15.96 -11.51
N GLY A 55 -8.05 16.65 -12.38
CA GLY A 55 -7.92 16.49 -13.84
C GLY A 55 -6.56 16.93 -14.41
N ARG A 56 -5.79 17.75 -13.68
CA ARG A 56 -4.46 18.25 -14.10
C ARG A 56 -3.32 17.68 -13.26
N MET A 57 -3.64 17.07 -12.13
CA MET A 57 -2.65 16.58 -11.18
C MET A 57 -1.91 15.35 -11.76
N PRO A 58 -0.58 15.32 -11.68
CA PRO A 58 0.17 14.13 -12.09
C PRO A 58 -0.12 12.97 -11.15
N SER A 59 -0.13 11.75 -11.69
CA SER A 59 -0.22 10.54 -10.88
C SER A 59 1.13 10.24 -10.22
N ARG A 60 1.11 10.07 -8.89
CA ARG A 60 2.28 9.76 -8.07
C ARG A 60 1.93 8.66 -7.09
N ASN A 61 2.89 7.78 -6.81
CA ASN A 61 2.74 6.71 -5.84
C ASN A 61 3.25 7.18 -4.48
N PHE A 62 2.36 7.23 -3.49
CA PHE A 62 2.70 7.70 -2.15
C PHE A 62 3.85 6.92 -1.49
N SER A 63 3.95 5.61 -1.73
CA SER A 63 5.03 4.79 -1.15
C SER A 63 6.38 5.04 -1.81
N SER A 64 6.46 4.99 -3.15
CA SER A 64 7.74 5.12 -3.85
C SER A 64 8.19 6.56 -4.04
N ASP A 65 7.25 7.47 -4.26
CA ASP A 65 7.56 8.85 -4.66
C ASP A 65 7.62 9.80 -3.45
N LEU A 66 7.04 9.41 -2.30
CA LEU A 66 7.13 10.17 -1.04
C LEU A 66 7.84 9.40 0.07
N LEU A 67 7.26 8.29 0.56
CA LEU A 67 7.78 7.61 1.76
C LEU A 67 9.21 7.06 1.56
N ALA A 68 9.48 6.43 0.42
CA ALA A 68 10.81 5.91 0.10
C ALA A 68 11.87 6.99 -0.12
N ARG A 69 11.45 8.26 -0.28
CA ARG A 69 12.34 9.42 -0.46
C ARG A 69 12.62 10.15 0.85
N ALA A 70 11.79 9.95 1.86
CA ALA A 70 11.84 10.58 3.18
C ALA A 70 12.22 9.59 4.29
N THR A 71 13.15 8.67 4.01
CA THR A 71 13.53 7.60 4.95
C THR A 71 14.17 8.13 6.24
N ASP A 72 14.76 9.33 6.19
CA ASP A 72 15.30 10.05 7.35
C ASP A 72 14.20 10.57 8.30
N GLN A 73 12.95 10.62 7.83
CA GLN A 73 11.78 11.07 8.58
C GLN A 73 10.82 9.91 8.93
N ALA A 74 11.22 8.67 8.67
CA ALA A 74 10.38 7.49 8.84
C ALA A 74 10.91 6.55 9.92
N ALA A 75 10.00 6.05 10.75
CA ALA A 75 10.22 4.91 11.64
C ALA A 75 9.19 3.83 11.32
N VAL A 76 9.56 2.56 11.48
CA VAL A 76 8.67 1.42 11.23
C VAL A 76 8.50 0.61 12.50
N ILE A 77 7.30 0.06 12.68
CA ILE A 77 6.98 -0.87 13.75
C ILE A 77 6.54 -2.17 13.09
N GLU A 78 7.15 -3.28 13.48
CA GLU A 78 6.72 -4.60 13.03
C GLU A 78 5.33 -4.91 13.59
N LEU A 79 4.39 -5.22 12.69
CA LEU A 79 3.04 -5.59 13.06
C LEU A 79 2.97 -7.10 13.31
N SER A 80 2.89 -7.48 14.58
CA SER A 80 2.79 -8.88 15.02
C SER A 80 1.39 -9.21 15.57
N GLY A 81 1.05 -10.50 15.63
CA GLY A 81 -0.20 -10.96 16.27
C GLY A 81 -1.48 -10.71 15.47
N VAL A 82 -1.37 -10.33 14.20
CA VAL A 82 -2.52 -10.12 13.30
C VAL A 82 -2.37 -10.91 12.00
N LEU A 83 -3.50 -11.35 11.46
CA LEU A 83 -3.56 -11.85 10.09
C LEU A 83 -3.79 -10.66 9.15
N TRP A 84 -2.73 -10.21 8.47
CA TRP A 84 -2.81 -9.12 7.50
C TRP A 84 -2.75 -9.64 6.05
N ASN A 85 -3.57 -9.06 5.18
CA ASN A 85 -3.54 -9.27 3.74
C ASN A 85 -4.15 -8.06 3.02
N ASP A 86 -3.55 -7.63 1.91
CA ASP A 86 -4.04 -6.51 1.10
C ASP A 86 -5.23 -6.86 0.18
N TRP A 87 -5.57 -8.16 0.07
CA TRP A 87 -6.60 -8.69 -0.81
C TRP A 87 -6.48 -8.26 -2.28
N GLY A 88 -5.26 -7.93 -2.72
CA GLY A 88 -5.02 -7.47 -4.09
C GLY A 88 -5.20 -8.57 -5.16
N LYS A 89 -5.47 -9.81 -4.75
CA LYS A 89 -5.77 -10.95 -5.64
C LYS A 89 -6.85 -11.84 -5.04
N SER A 90 -7.68 -12.44 -5.89
CA SER A 90 -8.79 -13.30 -5.48
C SER A 90 -8.31 -14.52 -4.67
N GLU A 91 -7.16 -15.11 -5.00
CA GLU A 91 -6.59 -16.24 -4.27
C GLU A 91 -6.24 -15.86 -2.82
N ARG A 92 -5.71 -14.65 -2.63
CA ARG A 92 -5.34 -14.14 -1.30
C ARG A 92 -6.57 -13.93 -0.40
N ILE A 93 -7.72 -13.57 -0.99
CA ILE A 93 -8.99 -13.47 -0.27
C ILE A 93 -9.42 -14.84 0.23
N VAL A 94 -9.39 -15.85 -0.66
CA VAL A 94 -9.76 -17.23 -0.33
C VAL A 94 -8.87 -17.80 0.77
N ASP A 95 -7.56 -17.58 0.68
CA ASP A 95 -6.61 -18.01 1.71
C ASP A 95 -6.87 -17.31 3.05
N SER A 96 -7.19 -16.02 3.04
CA SER A 96 -7.55 -15.27 4.24
C SER A 96 -8.80 -15.85 4.91
N LEU A 97 -9.85 -16.15 4.13
CA LEU A 97 -11.09 -16.75 4.62
C LEU A 97 -10.85 -18.12 5.25
N ARG A 98 -10.08 -18.99 4.57
CA ARG A 98 -9.74 -20.32 5.08
C ARG A 98 -9.01 -20.25 6.42
N ARG A 99 -8.07 -19.30 6.58
CA ARG A 99 -7.32 -19.09 7.82
C ARG A 99 -8.20 -18.69 9.01
N ILE A 100 -9.34 -18.05 8.76
CA ILE A 100 -10.31 -17.67 9.81
C ILE A 100 -11.49 -18.65 9.90
N GLY A 101 -11.38 -19.85 9.32
CA GLY A 101 -12.42 -20.88 9.38
C GLY A 101 -13.68 -20.56 8.56
N ARG A 102 -13.56 -19.71 7.53
CA ARG A 102 -14.66 -19.33 6.64
C ARG A 102 -14.43 -19.90 5.23
N ALA A 103 -15.53 -20.25 4.58
CA ALA A 103 -15.52 -20.60 3.17
C ALA A 103 -15.89 -19.38 2.31
N PRO A 104 -15.25 -19.17 1.15
CA PRO A 104 -15.70 -18.19 0.17
C PRO A 104 -17.11 -18.53 -0.32
N VAL A 105 -17.97 -17.52 -0.41
CA VAL A 105 -19.35 -17.64 -0.94
C VAL A 105 -19.43 -17.32 -2.44
N PHE A 106 -18.30 -16.96 -3.05
CA PHE A 106 -18.18 -16.67 -4.47
C PHE A 106 -17.55 -17.83 -5.25
N SER A 107 -17.81 -17.88 -6.55
CA SER A 107 -17.27 -18.90 -7.45
C SER A 107 -15.74 -18.86 -7.51
N LEU A 108 -15.09 -20.01 -7.31
CA LEU A 108 -13.64 -20.15 -7.42
C LEU A 108 -13.16 -20.40 -8.85
N LYS A 109 -14.07 -20.44 -9.83
CA LYS A 109 -13.75 -20.72 -11.24
C LYS A 109 -12.84 -19.70 -11.91
N HIS A 110 -12.66 -18.53 -11.29
CA HIS A 110 -11.83 -17.43 -11.80
C HIS A 110 -10.56 -17.22 -10.98
N LEU A 111 -10.26 -18.11 -10.03
CA LEU A 111 -8.93 -18.15 -9.44
C LEU A 111 -7.95 -18.53 -10.54
N SER A 112 -6.89 -17.76 -10.69
CA SER A 112 -5.81 -18.11 -11.60
C SER A 112 -5.22 -19.44 -11.13
N ASP A 113 -5.28 -20.47 -11.98
CA ASP A 113 -4.60 -21.74 -11.74
C ASP A 113 -3.09 -21.48 -11.74
N ARG A 114 -2.54 -21.12 -10.58
CA ARG A 114 -1.13 -21.40 -10.32
C ARG A 114 -1.05 -22.76 -9.67
N GLN A 115 -0.64 -23.70 -10.52
CA GLN A 115 -0.15 -25.02 -10.20
C GLN A 115 0.53 -25.07 -8.83
N THR A 116 0.18 -26.09 -8.08
CA THR A 116 1.10 -26.81 -7.21
C THR A 116 2.30 -27.30 -8.06
N SER A 117 3.30 -26.47 -8.27
CA SER A 117 4.65 -26.93 -8.62
C SER A 117 5.53 -26.73 -7.38
N GLY A 118 5.78 -27.82 -6.66
CA GLY A 118 6.72 -27.85 -5.55
C GLY A 118 6.36 -28.75 -4.37
N THR A 119 5.93 -29.99 -4.59
CA THR A 119 6.22 -31.08 -3.64
C THR A 119 7.40 -31.88 -4.17
N GLY A 120 8.54 -31.74 -3.52
CA GLY A 120 9.76 -32.52 -3.75
C GLY A 120 11.00 -31.64 -3.72
N GLU A 121 11.94 -31.94 -2.80
CA GLU A 121 13.32 -31.40 -2.70
C GLU A 121 13.62 -30.19 -1.79
N GLU A 122 13.09 -30.15 -0.55
CA GLU A 122 13.75 -29.42 0.56
C GLU A 122 14.02 -30.31 1.79
N ASN A 123 14.34 -31.58 1.56
CA ASN A 123 14.79 -32.51 2.60
C ASN A 123 16.17 -33.14 2.31
N LEU A 124 17.03 -32.42 1.58
CA LEU A 124 18.40 -32.87 1.34
C LEU A 124 19.37 -31.68 1.30
N LEU A 125 19.50 -30.95 2.41
CA LEU A 125 20.65 -30.10 2.78
C LEU A 125 20.63 -29.92 4.31
N LYS A 126 20.49 -31.05 5.02
CA LYS A 126 20.92 -31.23 6.40
C LYS A 126 21.92 -32.38 6.42
N ALA A 127 23.03 -32.18 5.73
CA ALA A 127 24.28 -32.92 5.89
C ALA A 127 25.32 -32.16 5.07
N GLU A 128 26.47 -31.91 5.70
CA GLU A 128 27.72 -31.37 5.14
C GLU A 128 27.93 -29.85 5.26
N CYS A 129 28.71 -29.55 6.33
CA CYS A 129 29.49 -28.34 6.66
C CYS A 129 28.74 -27.06 7.07
#